data_AF-A0A1F6PYR9-F1
#
_entry.id   AF-A0A1F6PYR9-F1
#
_cell.length_a   1.000
_cell.length_b   1.000
_cell.length_c   1.000
_cell.angle_alpha   90.00
_cell.angle_beta   90.00
_cell.angle_gamma   90.00
#
_symmetry.space_group_name_H-M   'P 1'
#
loop_
_entity.id
_entity.type
_entity.pdbx_description
1 polymer ?
#
loop_
_entity_poly.entity_id
_entity_poly.type
_entity_poly.pdbx_seq_one_letter_code
_entity_poly.pdbx_strand_id
1 'polypeptide(L)'
;MTAVSLVSLNLSEQELKSDLENKGFEFKPAEHAYWRAQKDGLTITLYKSGKILVQGKGAEEFFSPNRMDCFVEPKGSPRNDISKHNSWIGTDESGKGDYFGPLVVAGVLVDEKNMNQLITLGVQDSKKINDTTIHKLAPKIKEISTFAVVTINPAKYNELYSKFKNLNNLLAWGHARAIENILEKTPCEYALSDKFGNESLIKNALLKNGRNIILEQRTKAEDDIAVAAASVLARDEFLTRLKKFSTEYGINLPKGASAEVLKQAGVFVSKYGIEKLNNVAKIHFKCTQQIKAL
;
A
#
# COMPACT_ATOMS: atom_id res chain seq x y z
N MET A 1 -15.84 -7.49 -20.84
CA MET A 1 -14.37 -7.68 -20.82
C MET A 1 -13.97 -7.60 -19.37
N THR A 2 -13.36 -8.64 -18.84
CA THR A 2 -13.05 -8.74 -17.40
C THR A 2 -11.57 -9.06 -17.25
N ALA A 3 -10.87 -8.32 -16.40
CA ALA A 3 -9.43 -8.49 -16.19
C ALA A 3 -9.14 -8.73 -14.71
N VAL A 4 -8.38 -9.78 -14.42
CA VAL A 4 -8.01 -10.22 -13.07
C VAL A 4 -6.53 -10.61 -13.08
N SER A 5 -5.82 -10.66 -11.96
CA SER A 5 -4.42 -11.12 -11.92
C SER A 5 -4.33 -12.58 -11.45
N LEU A 6 -3.33 -13.35 -11.91
CA LEU A 6 -3.04 -14.70 -11.41
C LEU A 6 -2.90 -14.74 -9.88
N VAL A 7 -2.26 -13.71 -9.33
CA VAL A 7 -2.07 -13.53 -7.89
C VAL A 7 -3.41 -13.46 -7.17
N SER A 8 -4.40 -12.79 -7.76
CA SER A 8 -5.76 -12.70 -7.21
C SER A 8 -6.53 -14.03 -7.24
N LEU A 9 -6.09 -15.00 -8.03
CA LEU A 9 -6.73 -16.32 -8.17
C LEU A 9 -5.98 -17.43 -7.43
N ASN A 10 -4.83 -17.14 -6.79
CA ASN A 10 -3.96 -18.14 -6.16
C ASN A 10 -3.57 -19.31 -7.09
N LEU A 11 -3.45 -19.05 -8.40
CA LEU A 11 -3.07 -20.06 -9.39
C LEU A 11 -1.71 -19.72 -10.00
N SER A 12 -0.88 -20.75 -10.22
CA SER A 12 0.28 -20.66 -11.11
C SER A 12 -0.14 -20.70 -12.57
N GLU A 13 0.77 -20.27 -13.46
CA GLU A 13 0.55 -20.35 -14.91
C GLU A 13 0.30 -21.78 -15.37
N GLN A 14 1.02 -22.76 -14.80
CA GLN A 14 0.90 -24.18 -15.14
C GLN A 14 -0.44 -24.77 -14.70
N GLU A 15 -0.92 -24.43 -13.49
CA GLU A 15 -2.21 -24.88 -12.97
C GLU A 15 -3.36 -24.32 -13.81
N LEU A 16 -3.33 -23.02 -14.11
CA LEU A 16 -4.34 -22.40 -14.95
C LEU A 16 -4.33 -22.99 -16.37
N LYS A 17 -3.15 -23.25 -16.92
CA LYS A 17 -3.02 -23.86 -18.25
C LYS A 17 -3.60 -25.28 -18.26
N SER A 18 -3.24 -26.11 -17.28
CA SER A 18 -3.75 -27.50 -17.19
C SER A 18 -5.27 -27.56 -17.01
N ASP A 19 -5.84 -26.68 -16.19
CA ASP A 19 -7.30 -26.60 -16.02
C ASP A 19 -8.02 -26.21 -17.33
N LEU A 20 -7.48 -25.24 -18.07
CA LEU A 20 -8.02 -24.83 -19.36
C LEU A 20 -7.86 -25.92 -20.43
N GLU A 21 -6.76 -26.69 -20.43
CA GLU A 21 -6.59 -27.87 -21.28
C GLU A 21 -7.63 -28.95 -20.96
N ASN A 22 -7.84 -29.26 -19.68
CA ASN A 22 -8.87 -30.21 -19.24
C ASN A 22 -10.29 -29.76 -19.63
N LYS A 23 -10.51 -28.45 -19.67
CA LYS A 23 -11.77 -27.85 -20.13
C LYS A 23 -11.86 -27.73 -21.65
N GLY A 24 -10.87 -28.19 -22.41
CA GLY A 24 -10.87 -28.24 -23.87
C GLY A 24 -10.65 -26.89 -24.54
N PHE A 25 -9.89 -25.98 -23.93
CA PHE A 25 -9.46 -24.74 -24.59
C PHE A 25 -8.30 -25.00 -25.53
N GLU A 26 -8.32 -24.34 -26.69
CA GLU A 26 -7.23 -24.36 -27.65
C GLU A 26 -6.23 -23.23 -27.39
N PHE A 27 -4.95 -23.55 -27.33
CA PHE A 27 -3.88 -22.59 -27.03
C PHE A 27 -3.21 -22.08 -28.30
N LYS A 28 -2.99 -20.77 -28.32
CA LYS A 28 -2.28 -20.04 -29.38
C LYS A 28 -1.22 -19.13 -28.77
N PRO A 29 -0.07 -18.94 -29.44
CA PRO A 29 0.90 -17.94 -29.03
C PRO A 29 0.30 -16.54 -29.17
N ALA A 30 0.66 -15.63 -28.27
CA ALA A 30 0.24 -14.24 -28.32
C ALA A 30 1.39 -13.31 -27.89
N GLU A 31 1.50 -12.17 -28.55
CA GLU A 31 2.56 -11.19 -28.31
C GLU A 31 2.46 -10.63 -26.89
N HIS A 32 3.60 -10.58 -26.18
CA HIS A 32 3.70 -10.18 -24.77
C HIS A 32 2.88 -11.02 -23.77
N ALA A 33 2.39 -12.19 -24.20
CA ALA A 33 1.67 -13.16 -23.37
C ALA A 33 2.48 -14.44 -23.18
N TYR A 34 2.14 -15.21 -22.15
CA TYR A 34 2.54 -16.62 -22.06
C TYR A 34 1.75 -17.42 -23.11
N TRP A 35 0.43 -17.22 -23.14
CA TRP A 35 -0.47 -17.88 -24.09
C TRP A 35 -1.81 -17.17 -24.18
N ARG A 36 -2.55 -17.49 -25.24
CA ARG A 36 -3.97 -17.19 -25.42
C ARG A 36 -4.72 -18.49 -25.60
N ALA A 37 -5.75 -18.72 -24.80
CA ALA A 37 -6.62 -19.89 -24.83
C ALA A 37 -8.01 -19.51 -25.37
N GLN A 38 -8.62 -20.33 -26.23
CA GLN A 38 -9.92 -20.06 -26.84
C GLN A 38 -10.84 -21.29 -26.80
N LYS A 39 -12.12 -21.07 -26.46
CA LYS A 39 -13.18 -22.10 -26.52
C LYS A 39 -14.55 -21.43 -26.62
N ASP A 40 -15.42 -21.91 -27.50
CA ASP A 40 -16.84 -21.51 -27.58
C ASP A 40 -17.10 -19.98 -27.60
N GLY A 41 -16.20 -19.22 -28.25
CA GLY A 41 -16.29 -17.75 -28.33
C GLY A 41 -15.81 -17.00 -27.08
N LEU A 42 -15.27 -17.71 -26.07
CA LEU A 42 -14.54 -17.18 -24.93
C LEU A 42 -13.03 -17.21 -25.23
N THR A 43 -12.34 -16.11 -24.94
CA THR A 43 -10.89 -15.94 -25.09
C THR A 43 -10.29 -15.54 -23.76
N ILE A 44 -9.27 -16.28 -23.33
CA ILE A 44 -8.51 -16.03 -22.10
C ILE A 44 -7.06 -15.79 -22.49
N THR A 45 -6.48 -14.65 -22.10
CA THR A 45 -5.09 -14.32 -22.38
C THR A 45 -4.34 -14.10 -21.08
N LEU A 46 -3.25 -14.84 -20.87
CA LEU A 46 -2.35 -14.65 -19.73
C LEU A 46 -1.10 -13.88 -20.17
N TYR A 47 -0.95 -12.67 -19.65
CA TYR A 47 0.20 -11.81 -19.94
C TYR A 47 1.43 -12.19 -19.09
N LYS A 48 2.62 -11.87 -19.61
CA LYS A 48 3.89 -12.04 -18.85
C LYS A 48 3.94 -11.22 -17.55
N SER A 49 3.08 -10.22 -17.42
CA SER A 49 2.89 -9.43 -16.20
C SER A 49 2.05 -10.13 -15.12
N GLY A 50 1.52 -11.33 -15.40
CA GLY A 50 0.60 -12.04 -14.50
C GLY A 50 -0.87 -11.59 -14.62
N LYS A 51 -1.18 -10.66 -15.53
CA LYS A 51 -2.56 -10.22 -15.81
C LYS A 51 -3.27 -11.26 -16.68
N ILE A 52 -4.48 -11.63 -16.30
CA ILE A 52 -5.42 -12.46 -17.06
C ILE A 52 -6.48 -11.55 -17.66
N LEU A 53 -6.72 -11.68 -18.95
CA LEU A 53 -7.77 -10.99 -19.67
C LEU A 53 -8.76 -11.99 -20.23
N VAL A 54 -10.03 -11.86 -19.85
CA VAL A 54 -11.13 -12.71 -20.32
C VAL A 54 -12.09 -11.88 -21.17
N GLN A 55 -12.34 -12.36 -22.40
CA GLN A 55 -13.11 -11.68 -23.44
C GLN A 55 -14.05 -12.66 -24.14
N GLY A 56 -15.22 -12.19 -24.57
CA GLY A 56 -16.19 -13.00 -25.31
C GLY A 56 -17.44 -13.36 -24.51
N LYS A 57 -18.27 -14.26 -25.06
CA LYS A 57 -19.51 -14.73 -24.42
C LYS A 57 -19.18 -15.51 -23.15
N GLY A 58 -19.79 -15.15 -22.02
CA GLY A 58 -19.56 -15.80 -20.72
C GLY A 58 -18.37 -15.24 -19.92
N ALA A 59 -17.75 -14.14 -20.34
CA ALA A 59 -16.61 -13.53 -19.64
C ALA A 59 -16.94 -13.03 -18.22
N GLU A 60 -18.20 -12.67 -17.94
CA GLU A 60 -18.66 -12.24 -16.61
C GLU A 60 -18.90 -13.44 -15.69
N GLU A 61 -19.28 -14.59 -16.25
CA GLU A 61 -19.54 -15.83 -15.51
C GLU A 61 -18.26 -16.61 -15.17
N PHE A 62 -17.17 -16.37 -15.91
CA PHE A 62 -15.88 -17.05 -15.70
C PHE A 62 -15.31 -16.83 -14.29
N PHE A 63 -15.62 -15.68 -13.66
CA PHE A 63 -15.19 -15.34 -12.31
C PHE A 63 -16.31 -15.47 -11.27
N SER A 64 -17.46 -16.06 -11.63
CA SER A 64 -18.57 -16.21 -10.69
C SER A 64 -18.27 -17.30 -9.65
N PRO A 65 -18.60 -17.05 -8.36
CA PRO A 65 -18.28 -17.96 -7.24
C PRO A 65 -18.78 -19.40 -7.47
N ASN A 66 -19.92 -19.57 -8.13
CA ASN A 66 -20.56 -20.87 -8.36
C ASN A 66 -19.85 -21.79 -9.39
N ARG A 67 -18.74 -21.36 -9.99
CA ARG A 67 -17.87 -22.22 -10.82
C ARG A 67 -16.43 -22.31 -10.32
N MET A 68 -16.13 -21.71 -9.17
CA MET A 68 -14.85 -21.84 -8.47
C MET A 68 -14.70 -23.16 -7.70
N ASP A 69 -15.73 -24.01 -7.69
CA ASP A 69 -15.67 -25.38 -7.14
C ASP A 69 -14.85 -26.38 -7.99
N CYS A 70 -14.26 -25.93 -9.10
CA CYS A 70 -13.55 -26.81 -10.05
C CYS A 70 -12.03 -26.60 -10.10
N PHE A 71 -11.45 -25.70 -9.31
CA PHE A 71 -10.00 -25.67 -9.13
C PHE A 71 -9.65 -26.68 -8.04
N VAL A 72 -9.25 -27.88 -8.49
CA VAL A 72 -8.70 -28.95 -7.67
C VAL A 72 -7.75 -28.36 -6.63
N GLU A 73 -7.95 -28.71 -5.35
CA GLU A 73 -7.02 -28.34 -4.28
C GLU A 73 -5.56 -28.54 -4.76
N PRO A 74 -4.75 -27.49 -4.84
CA PRO A 74 -3.39 -27.65 -5.32
C PRO A 74 -2.59 -28.41 -4.27
N LYS A 75 -2.28 -29.68 -4.56
CA LYS A 75 -1.19 -30.39 -3.90
C LYS A 75 0.12 -29.70 -4.27
N GLY A 76 0.52 -28.77 -3.40
CA GLY A 76 1.89 -28.26 -3.30
C GLY A 76 2.25 -27.22 -4.36
N SER A 77 1.82 -25.98 -4.15
CA SER A 77 2.48 -24.79 -4.69
C SER A 77 3.55 -24.27 -3.71
N PRO A 78 4.57 -23.50 -4.15
CA PRO A 78 5.53 -22.90 -3.25
C PRO A 78 4.79 -21.86 -2.41
N ARG A 79 4.47 -22.23 -1.17
CA ARG A 79 3.80 -21.36 -0.21
C ARG A 79 4.60 -20.06 -0.12
N ASN A 80 4.00 -18.94 -0.52
CA ASN A 80 4.26 -17.68 0.17
C ASN A 80 4.06 -18.01 1.65
N ASP A 81 5.11 -17.87 2.46
CA ASP A 81 5.17 -18.36 3.84
C ASP A 81 4.17 -17.64 4.79
N ILE A 82 3.29 -16.79 4.24
CA ILE A 82 2.11 -16.16 4.87
C ILE A 82 1.06 -17.21 5.29
N SER A 83 1.06 -18.40 4.68
CA SER A 83 0.18 -19.54 5.06
C SER A 83 0.39 -20.10 6.48
N LYS A 84 1.30 -19.52 7.29
CA LYS A 84 1.50 -19.91 8.70
C LYS A 84 0.68 -19.11 9.69
N HIS A 85 0.09 -17.99 9.29
CA HIS A 85 -0.59 -17.08 10.23
C HIS A 85 -2.04 -16.80 9.79
N ASN A 86 -3.00 -17.11 10.65
CA ASN A 86 -4.44 -16.90 10.42
C ASN A 86 -4.83 -15.41 10.30
N SER A 87 -3.96 -14.52 10.78
CA SER A 87 -4.09 -13.08 10.66
C SER A 87 -2.72 -12.41 10.68
N TRP A 88 -2.58 -11.26 10.04
CA TRP A 88 -1.35 -10.46 10.07
C TRP A 88 -1.59 -8.97 9.98
N ILE A 89 -0.63 -8.19 10.47
CA ILE A 89 -0.63 -6.74 10.34
C ILE A 89 0.30 -6.33 9.19
N GLY A 90 -0.21 -5.63 8.18
CA GLY A 90 0.61 -4.93 7.20
C GLY A 90 0.84 -3.47 7.62
N THR A 91 2.04 -2.93 7.40
CA THR A 91 2.35 -1.51 7.64
C THR A 91 3.05 -0.85 6.46
N ASP A 92 2.75 0.42 6.22
CA ASP A 92 3.37 1.25 5.19
C ASP A 92 3.29 2.75 5.55
N GLU A 93 4.05 3.59 4.86
CA GLU A 93 4.11 5.03 5.08
C GLU A 93 3.76 5.89 3.85
N SER A 94 3.39 7.16 4.12
CA SER A 94 3.27 8.20 3.10
C SER A 94 3.80 9.54 3.60
N GLY A 95 4.25 10.40 2.68
CA GLY A 95 4.77 11.73 3.02
C GLY A 95 6.26 11.79 3.36
N LYS A 96 6.99 10.67 3.33
CA LYS A 96 8.44 10.60 3.62
C LYS A 96 9.26 11.51 2.71
N GLY A 97 8.95 11.54 1.42
CA GLY A 97 9.65 12.32 0.39
C GLY A 97 9.03 13.67 0.07
N ASP A 98 7.94 14.04 0.75
CA ASP A 98 7.19 15.26 0.50
C ASP A 98 7.65 16.37 1.43
N TYR A 99 8.06 17.52 0.86
CA TYR A 99 8.51 18.67 1.65
C TYR A 99 7.38 19.23 2.51
N PHE A 100 6.21 19.45 1.90
CA PHE A 100 5.00 19.89 2.60
C PHE A 100 4.22 18.70 3.16
N GLY A 101 3.47 18.97 4.23
CA GLY A 101 2.57 18.00 4.84
C GLY A 101 3.24 17.04 5.82
N PRO A 102 2.43 16.16 6.43
CA PRO A 102 2.89 15.29 7.51
C PRO A 102 3.76 14.14 7.00
N LEU A 103 4.34 13.39 7.93
CA LEU A 103 4.68 11.98 7.73
C LEU A 103 3.53 11.14 8.31
N VAL A 104 3.02 10.18 7.55
CA VAL A 104 1.93 9.30 7.98
C VAL A 104 2.40 7.87 7.90
N VAL A 105 2.18 7.09 8.95
CA VAL A 105 2.34 5.64 8.94
C VAL A 105 1.00 5.02 9.24
N ALA A 106 0.63 3.96 8.52
CA ALA A 106 -0.58 3.22 8.80
C ALA A 106 -0.29 1.73 8.98
N GLY A 107 -1.18 1.07 9.70
CA GLY A 107 -1.23 -0.38 9.78
C GLY A 107 -2.65 -0.90 9.57
N VAL A 108 -2.77 -2.09 8.98
CA VAL A 108 -4.04 -2.78 8.75
C VAL A 108 -3.88 -4.24 9.14
N LEU A 109 -4.80 -4.74 9.97
CA LEU A 109 -4.89 -6.16 10.30
C LEU A 109 -5.79 -6.88 9.30
N VAL A 110 -5.26 -7.93 8.72
CA VAL A 110 -5.93 -8.79 7.75
C VAL A 110 -6.07 -10.20 8.32
N ASP A 111 -7.20 -10.83 8.04
CA ASP A 111 -7.48 -12.25 8.27
C ASP A 111 -8.14 -12.84 7.02
N GLU A 112 -8.44 -14.15 7.02
CA GLU A 112 -9.06 -14.82 5.86
C GLU A 112 -10.38 -14.17 5.42
N LYS A 113 -11.17 -13.66 6.38
CA LYS A 113 -12.50 -13.10 6.10
C LYS A 113 -12.36 -11.76 5.40
N ASN A 114 -11.56 -10.85 5.94
CA ASN A 114 -11.46 -9.49 5.44
C ASN A 114 -10.52 -9.40 4.23
N MET A 115 -9.57 -10.33 4.07
CA MET A 115 -8.70 -10.44 2.89
C MET A 115 -9.52 -10.47 1.60
N ASN A 116 -10.51 -11.37 1.53
CA ASN A 116 -11.36 -11.52 0.35
C ASN A 116 -12.17 -10.26 0.05
N GLN A 117 -12.61 -9.54 1.08
CA GLN A 117 -13.32 -8.27 0.93
C GLN A 117 -12.39 -7.18 0.38
N LEU A 118 -11.14 -7.10 0.85
CA LEU A 118 -10.14 -6.15 0.36
C LEU A 118 -9.72 -6.43 -1.09
N ILE A 119 -9.56 -7.71 -1.46
CA ILE A 119 -9.28 -8.13 -2.84
C ILE A 119 -10.45 -7.74 -3.76
N THR A 120 -11.69 -8.05 -3.37
CA THR A 120 -12.89 -7.71 -4.14
C THR A 120 -13.05 -6.19 -4.29
N LEU A 121 -12.65 -5.44 -3.27
CA LEU A 121 -12.66 -3.99 -3.27
C LEU A 121 -11.62 -3.39 -4.26
N GLY A 122 -10.66 -4.18 -4.72
CA GLY A 122 -9.60 -3.75 -5.63
C GLY A 122 -8.47 -3.01 -4.94
N VAL A 123 -8.21 -3.33 -3.67
CA VAL A 123 -7.04 -2.80 -2.95
C VAL A 123 -5.77 -3.30 -3.63
N GLN A 124 -4.89 -2.36 -3.94
CA GLN A 124 -3.59 -2.59 -4.56
C GLN A 124 -2.64 -1.48 -4.12
N ASP A 125 -1.36 -1.62 -4.43
CA ASP A 125 -0.33 -0.60 -4.15
C ASP A 125 -0.82 0.82 -4.49
N SER A 126 -0.71 1.73 -3.52
CA SER A 126 -1.17 3.12 -3.62
C SER A 126 -0.51 3.88 -4.76
N LYS A 127 0.71 3.48 -5.17
CA LYS A 127 1.44 4.08 -6.29
C LYS A 127 0.79 3.76 -7.65
N LYS A 128 -0.02 2.70 -7.74
CA LYS A 128 -0.70 2.26 -8.96
C LYS A 128 -2.11 2.83 -9.10
N ILE A 129 -2.59 3.59 -8.11
CA ILE A 129 -3.93 4.18 -8.09
C ILE A 129 -3.87 5.70 -7.89
N ASN A 130 -4.86 6.40 -8.48
CA ASN A 130 -4.94 7.85 -8.38
C ASN A 130 -5.54 8.29 -7.02
N ASP A 131 -5.29 9.54 -6.64
CA ASP A 131 -5.76 10.14 -5.39
C ASP A 131 -7.29 10.02 -5.20
N THR A 132 -8.08 10.12 -6.29
CA THR A 132 -9.55 9.96 -6.24
C THR A 132 -9.95 8.56 -5.83
N THR A 133 -9.26 7.53 -6.34
CA THR A 133 -9.48 6.14 -5.97
C THR A 133 -9.03 5.89 -4.53
N ILE A 134 -7.90 6.46 -4.10
CA ILE A 134 -7.44 6.39 -2.71
C ILE A 134 -8.53 6.87 -1.74
N HIS A 135 -9.09 8.07 -1.96
CA HIS A 135 -10.15 8.63 -1.11
C HIS A 135 -11.44 7.80 -1.12
N LYS A 136 -11.71 7.03 -2.17
CA LYS A 136 -12.87 6.12 -2.25
C LYS A 136 -12.61 4.79 -1.52
N LEU A 137 -11.37 4.29 -1.56
CA LEU A 137 -10.99 3.01 -0.95
C LEU A 137 -10.79 3.12 0.56
N ALA A 138 -10.14 4.19 1.02
CA ALA A 138 -9.78 4.36 2.43
C ALA A 138 -10.94 4.21 3.42
N PRO A 139 -12.12 4.85 3.25
CA PRO A 139 -13.23 4.65 4.19
C PRO A 139 -13.71 3.18 4.23
N LYS A 140 -13.74 2.51 3.08
CA LYS A 140 -14.17 1.11 2.99
C LYS A 140 -13.17 0.16 3.66
N ILE A 141 -11.86 0.40 3.52
CA ILE A 141 -10.84 -0.35 4.25
C ILE A 141 -11.02 -0.19 5.76
N LYS A 142 -11.31 1.04 6.23
CA LYS A 142 -11.55 1.34 7.65
C LYS A 142 -12.81 0.64 8.21
N GLU A 143 -13.80 0.37 7.36
CA GLU A 143 -15.01 -0.39 7.72
C GLU A 143 -14.76 -1.91 7.79
N ILE A 144 -13.86 -2.43 6.95
CA ILE A 144 -13.60 -3.86 6.76
C ILE A 144 -12.58 -4.41 7.76
N SER A 145 -11.58 -3.62 8.15
CA SER A 145 -10.40 -4.10 8.87
C SER A 145 -10.11 -3.31 10.14
N THR A 146 -9.48 -3.97 11.13
CA THR A 146 -8.87 -3.23 12.26
C THR A 146 -7.64 -2.49 11.75
N PHE A 147 -7.52 -1.20 12.08
CA PHE A 147 -6.43 -0.37 11.57
C PHE A 147 -5.91 0.63 12.62
N ALA A 148 -4.76 1.21 12.31
CA ALA A 148 -4.21 2.38 12.99
C ALA A 148 -3.59 3.33 11.97
N VAL A 149 -3.71 4.64 12.22
CA VAL A 149 -3.04 5.70 11.45
C VAL A 149 -2.29 6.60 12.43
N VAL A 150 -0.98 6.70 12.25
CA VAL A 150 -0.06 7.50 13.05
C VAL A 150 0.40 8.69 12.21
N THR A 151 -0.16 9.87 12.49
CA THR A 151 0.13 11.10 11.74
C THR A 151 1.08 11.99 12.53
N ILE A 152 2.23 12.31 11.93
CA ILE A 152 3.23 13.22 12.48
C ILE A 152 3.20 14.52 11.69
N ASN A 153 2.47 15.51 12.20
CA ASN A 153 2.36 16.83 11.57
C ASN A 153 3.72 17.56 11.54
N PRO A 154 3.94 18.49 10.59
CA PRO A 154 5.24 19.11 10.34
C PRO A 154 5.94 19.68 11.59
N ALA A 155 5.23 20.41 12.44
CA ALA A 155 5.82 20.98 13.65
C ALA A 155 6.38 19.89 14.58
N LYS A 156 5.61 18.81 14.79
CA LYS A 156 6.05 17.67 15.59
C LYS A 156 7.12 16.86 14.88
N TYR A 157 7.04 16.72 13.56
CA TYR A 157 8.04 16.06 12.73
C TYR A 157 9.40 16.74 12.89
N ASN A 158 9.46 18.07 12.79
CA ASN A 158 10.70 18.83 12.91
C ASN A 158 11.29 18.72 14.32
N GLU A 159 10.45 18.75 15.36
CA GLU A 159 10.87 18.50 16.74
C GLU A 159 11.48 17.08 16.88
N LEU A 160 10.77 16.05 16.41
CA LEU A 160 11.23 14.66 16.51
C LEU A 160 12.49 14.41 15.67
N TYR A 161 12.55 14.94 14.45
CA TYR A 161 13.71 14.81 13.57
C TYR A 161 14.97 15.38 14.22
N SER A 162 14.86 16.51 14.93
CA SER A 162 16.00 17.10 15.66
C SER A 162 16.54 16.19 16.77
N LYS A 163 15.66 15.39 17.39
CA LYS A 163 16.00 14.42 18.45
C LYS A 163 16.56 13.12 17.88
N PHE A 164 15.90 12.57 16.86
CA PHE A 164 16.30 11.29 16.26
C PHE A 164 17.54 11.41 15.35
N LYS A 165 17.74 12.58 14.72
CA LYS A 165 18.78 12.88 13.70
C LYS A 165 18.82 11.92 12.49
N ASN A 166 17.89 10.97 12.41
CA ASN A 166 17.81 9.95 11.38
C ASN A 166 16.33 9.66 11.09
N LEU A 167 15.92 9.90 9.84
CA LEU A 167 14.54 9.67 9.39
C LEU A 167 14.11 8.21 9.55
N ASN A 168 15.02 7.25 9.37
CA ASN A 168 14.68 5.83 9.46
C ASN A 168 14.33 5.43 10.91
N ASN A 169 14.89 6.12 11.92
CA ASN A 169 14.50 5.90 13.32
C ASN A 169 13.08 6.41 13.59
N LEU A 170 12.72 7.56 12.99
CA LEU A 170 11.38 8.11 13.11
C LEU A 170 10.33 7.23 12.40
N LEU A 171 10.68 6.71 11.21
CA LEU A 171 9.86 5.73 10.51
C LEU A 171 9.69 4.46 11.34
N ALA A 172 10.79 3.88 11.84
CA ALA A 172 10.73 2.68 12.67
C ALA A 172 9.82 2.85 13.90
N TRP A 173 9.91 4.00 14.57
CA TRP A 173 8.99 4.34 15.66
C TRP A 173 7.53 4.43 15.20
N GLY A 174 7.27 5.05 14.05
CA GLY A 174 5.93 5.16 13.47
C GLY A 174 5.30 3.80 13.14
N HIS A 175 6.06 2.89 12.52
CA HIS A 175 5.61 1.53 12.21
C HIS A 175 5.36 0.73 13.47
N ALA A 176 6.30 0.75 14.42
CA ALA A 176 6.14 0.09 15.72
C ALA A 176 4.91 0.61 16.50
N ARG A 177 4.65 1.93 16.44
CA ARG A 177 3.47 2.54 17.05
C ARG A 177 2.17 2.11 16.36
N ALA A 178 2.16 2.03 15.03
CA ALA A 178 0.99 1.57 14.28
C ALA A 178 0.65 0.11 14.61
N ILE A 179 1.67 -0.75 14.70
CA ILE A 179 1.53 -2.15 15.14
C ILE A 179 0.95 -2.21 16.56
N GLU A 180 1.55 -1.49 17.51
CA GLU A 180 1.10 -1.50 18.91
C GLU A 180 -0.37 -1.07 19.05
N ASN A 181 -0.77 0.02 18.38
CA ASN A 181 -2.14 0.54 18.42
C ASN A 181 -3.17 -0.46 17.84
N ILE A 182 -2.76 -1.37 16.96
CA ILE A 182 -3.61 -2.45 16.47
C ILE A 182 -3.65 -3.59 17.47
N LEU A 183 -2.50 -3.99 18.02
CA LEU A 183 -2.40 -5.06 19.02
C LEU A 183 -3.16 -4.73 20.32
N GLU A 184 -3.30 -3.45 20.65
CA GLU A 184 -4.16 -2.99 21.76
C GLU A 184 -5.66 -3.25 21.52
N LYS A 185 -6.09 -3.42 20.27
CA LYS A 185 -7.49 -3.67 19.88
C LYS A 185 -7.74 -5.15 19.58
N THR A 186 -6.82 -5.77 18.83
CA THR A 186 -6.96 -7.11 18.31
C THR A 186 -5.60 -7.81 18.36
N PRO A 187 -5.45 -8.91 19.14
CA PRO A 187 -4.22 -9.69 19.18
C PRO A 187 -3.84 -10.23 17.79
N CYS A 188 -2.55 -10.22 17.49
CA CYS A 188 -1.98 -10.77 16.26
C CYS A 188 -0.53 -11.18 16.51
N GLU A 189 -0.09 -12.29 15.94
CA GLU A 189 1.25 -12.85 16.18
C GLU A 189 2.28 -12.45 15.14
N TYR A 190 1.84 -11.90 14.01
CA TYR A 190 2.70 -11.62 12.87
C TYR A 190 2.42 -10.23 12.28
N ALA A 191 3.48 -9.53 11.90
CA ALA A 191 3.42 -8.28 11.17
C ALA A 191 4.44 -8.25 10.02
N LEU A 192 4.04 -7.62 8.93
CA LEU A 192 4.81 -7.42 7.72
C LEU A 192 4.95 -5.91 7.44
N SER A 193 6.16 -5.48 7.10
CA SER A 193 6.46 -4.10 6.69
C SER A 193 7.30 -4.10 5.41
N ASP A 194 7.17 -3.05 4.59
CA ASP A 194 8.17 -2.79 3.55
C ASP A 194 9.52 -2.44 4.17
N LYS A 195 10.59 -2.92 3.52
CA LYS A 195 11.96 -2.76 4.02
C LYS A 195 12.53 -1.40 3.60
N PHE A 196 12.50 -0.43 4.50
CA PHE A 196 13.07 0.91 4.27
C PHE A 196 14.46 1.14 4.88
N GLY A 197 15.04 0.15 5.56
CA GLY A 197 16.32 0.27 6.25
C GLY A 197 16.84 -1.05 6.83
N ASN A 198 17.69 -0.94 7.86
CA ASN A 198 18.16 -2.12 8.60
C ASN A 198 16.99 -2.71 9.39
N GLU A 199 16.80 -4.03 9.29
CA GLU A 199 15.69 -4.75 9.91
C GLU A 199 15.62 -4.55 11.43
N SER A 200 16.77 -4.36 12.08
CA SER A 200 16.85 -4.09 13.51
C SER A 200 16.15 -2.78 13.92
N LEU A 201 15.93 -1.83 13.01
CA LEU A 201 15.33 -0.53 13.34
C LEU A 201 13.91 -0.68 13.88
N ILE A 202 13.01 -1.28 13.09
CA ILE A 202 11.62 -1.48 13.52
C ILE A 202 11.60 -2.43 14.71
N LYS A 203 12.38 -3.52 14.67
CA LYS A 203 12.46 -4.51 15.75
C LYS A 203 12.82 -3.87 17.10
N ASN A 204 13.79 -2.96 17.11
CA ASN A 204 14.21 -2.25 18.33
C ASN A 204 13.19 -1.18 18.77
N ALA A 205 12.38 -0.67 17.84
CA ALA A 205 11.32 0.29 18.12
C ALA A 205 10.04 -0.36 18.65
N LEU A 206 9.88 -1.69 18.54
CA LEU A 206 8.69 -2.41 19.01
C LEU A 206 8.40 -2.12 20.49
N LEU A 207 7.12 -1.85 20.74
CA LEU A 207 6.56 -1.52 22.04
C LEU A 207 6.14 -2.81 22.78
N LYS A 208 5.34 -2.67 23.84
CA LYS A 208 5.09 -3.75 24.80
C LYS A 208 4.50 -5.00 24.14
N ASN A 209 3.43 -4.84 23.36
CA ASN A 209 2.77 -5.96 22.69
C ASN A 209 3.56 -6.39 21.45
N GLY A 210 4.10 -5.43 20.69
CA GLY A 210 4.89 -5.69 19.50
C GLY A 210 6.15 -6.53 19.75
N ARG A 211 6.75 -6.49 20.94
CA ARG A 211 7.92 -7.34 21.26
C ARG A 211 7.61 -8.83 21.30
N ASN A 212 6.34 -9.21 21.38
CA ASN A 212 5.91 -10.62 21.43
C ASN A 212 5.49 -11.16 20.06
N ILE A 213 5.56 -10.36 19.00
CA ILE A 213 5.16 -10.77 17.66
C ILE A 213 6.38 -11.09 16.79
N ILE A 214 6.14 -11.86 15.73
CA ILE A 214 7.09 -12.05 14.64
C ILE A 214 6.94 -10.87 13.69
N LEU A 215 8.02 -10.10 13.52
CA LEU A 215 8.10 -9.02 12.55
C LEU A 215 8.96 -9.43 11.37
N GLU A 216 8.35 -9.49 10.19
CA GLU A 216 9.05 -9.65 8.91
C GLU A 216 9.15 -8.31 8.18
N GLN A 217 10.29 -8.08 7.53
CA GLN A 217 10.50 -6.96 6.64
C GLN A 217 10.92 -7.48 5.27
N ARG A 218 10.11 -7.22 4.25
CA ARG A 218 10.35 -7.70 2.88
C ARG A 218 10.51 -6.52 1.94
N THR A 219 11.34 -6.66 0.92
CA THR A 219 11.30 -5.73 -0.23
C THR A 219 10.07 -6.03 -1.08
N LYS A 220 9.43 -5.00 -1.64
CA LYS A 220 8.18 -5.17 -2.39
C LYS A 220 7.07 -5.77 -1.53
N ALA A 221 6.97 -5.30 -0.29
CA ALA A 221 5.93 -5.77 0.60
C ALA A 221 4.54 -5.30 0.13
N GLU A 222 4.44 -4.31 -0.75
CA GLU A 222 3.17 -3.82 -1.33
C GLU A 222 2.40 -4.84 -2.19
N ASP A 223 3.02 -5.97 -2.55
CA ASP A 223 2.31 -7.10 -3.17
C ASP A 223 1.45 -7.88 -2.14
N ASP A 224 1.67 -7.66 -0.85
CA ASP A 224 0.81 -8.15 0.23
C ASP A 224 -0.41 -7.24 0.44
N ILE A 225 -1.60 -7.85 0.61
CA ILE A 225 -2.87 -7.11 0.71
C ILE A 225 -2.96 -6.22 1.95
N ALA A 226 -2.37 -6.62 3.09
CA ALA A 226 -2.40 -5.84 4.31
C ALA A 226 -1.50 -4.62 4.20
N VAL A 227 -0.31 -4.79 3.61
CA VAL A 227 0.63 -3.69 3.33
C VAL A 227 0.04 -2.75 2.28
N ALA A 228 -0.58 -3.27 1.21
CA ALA A 228 -1.27 -2.45 0.22
C ALA A 228 -2.41 -1.65 0.85
N ALA A 229 -3.23 -2.25 1.72
CA ALA A 229 -4.29 -1.55 2.44
C ALA A 229 -3.72 -0.45 3.36
N ALA A 230 -2.64 -0.73 4.09
CA ALA A 230 -1.94 0.28 4.89
C ALA A 230 -1.42 1.43 4.03
N SER A 231 -0.85 1.15 2.86
CA SER A 231 -0.41 2.15 1.88
C SER A 231 -1.53 3.11 1.48
N VAL A 232 -2.73 2.56 1.20
CA VAL A 232 -3.92 3.34 0.87
C VAL A 232 -4.30 4.26 2.02
N LEU A 233 -4.35 3.74 3.26
CA LEU A 233 -4.72 4.53 4.43
C LEU A 233 -3.71 5.65 4.74
N ALA A 234 -2.40 5.34 4.65
CA ALA A 234 -1.35 6.32 4.86
C ALA A 234 -1.42 7.44 3.81
N ARG A 235 -1.66 7.08 2.55
CA ARG A 235 -1.79 8.03 1.44
C ARG A 235 -3.03 8.92 1.58
N ASP A 236 -4.18 8.34 1.92
CA ASP A 236 -5.44 9.07 2.13
C ASP A 236 -5.31 10.16 3.21
N GLU A 237 -4.75 9.80 4.37
CA GLU A 237 -4.54 10.73 5.46
C GLU A 237 -3.51 11.82 5.09
N PHE A 238 -2.43 11.45 4.39
CA PHE A 238 -1.45 12.43 3.91
C PHE A 238 -2.09 13.47 2.98
N LEU A 239 -2.85 13.02 1.98
CA LEU A 239 -3.54 13.89 1.02
C LEU A 239 -4.56 14.80 1.72
N THR A 240 -5.33 14.23 2.65
CA THR A 240 -6.33 14.97 3.43
C THR A 240 -5.68 16.09 4.25
N ARG A 241 -4.56 15.80 4.91
CA ARG A 241 -3.82 16.80 5.71
C ARG A 241 -3.15 17.85 4.85
N LEU A 242 -2.54 17.46 3.73
CA LEU A 242 -1.91 18.40 2.81
C LEU A 242 -2.95 19.38 2.25
N LYS A 243 -4.13 18.89 1.86
CA LYS A 243 -5.25 19.72 1.43
C LYS A 243 -5.70 20.66 2.54
N LYS A 244 -5.80 20.18 3.79
CA LYS A 244 -6.14 21.01 4.95
C LYS A 244 -5.16 22.17 5.13
N PHE A 245 -3.86 21.92 5.07
CA PHE A 245 -2.85 22.98 5.13
C PHE A 245 -2.98 23.96 3.95
N SER A 246 -3.26 23.44 2.75
CA SER A 246 -3.44 24.29 1.58
C SER A 246 -4.63 25.25 1.74
N THR A 247 -5.74 24.75 2.30
CA THR A 247 -6.93 25.55 2.61
C THR A 247 -6.66 26.56 3.73
N GLU A 248 -6.03 26.14 4.83
CA GLU A 248 -5.74 26.99 5.99
C GLU A 248 -4.87 28.20 5.61
N TYR A 249 -3.88 28.00 4.75
CA TYR A 249 -2.96 29.06 4.32
C TYR A 249 -3.37 29.70 2.99
N GLY A 250 -4.44 29.24 2.34
CA GLY A 250 -4.88 29.75 1.03
C GLY A 250 -3.78 29.70 -0.04
N ILE A 251 -2.92 28.68 0.01
CA ILE A 251 -1.82 28.44 -0.93
C ILE A 251 -1.89 26.96 -1.32
N ASN A 252 -1.78 26.66 -2.61
CA ASN A 252 -1.68 25.27 -3.04
C ASN A 252 -0.32 24.69 -2.63
N LEU A 253 -0.30 23.70 -1.74
CA LEU A 253 0.93 23.03 -1.30
C LEU A 253 1.12 21.73 -2.09
N PRO A 254 2.00 21.70 -3.11
CA PRO A 254 2.19 20.52 -3.93
C PRO A 254 2.96 19.41 -3.20
N LYS A 255 2.77 18.17 -3.69
CA LYS A 255 3.50 16.97 -3.27
C LYS A 255 4.95 16.98 -3.77
N GLY A 256 5.80 16.19 -3.13
CA GLY A 256 7.21 15.97 -3.47
C GLY A 256 8.14 17.09 -3.02
N ALA A 257 9.23 17.27 -3.77
CA ALA A 257 10.28 18.25 -3.49
C ALA A 257 10.83 18.89 -4.79
N SER A 258 9.95 19.15 -5.76
CA SER A 258 10.30 19.66 -7.09
C SER A 258 10.52 21.19 -7.12
N ALA A 259 10.87 21.74 -8.29
CA ALA A 259 10.97 23.18 -8.48
C ALA A 259 9.64 23.93 -8.21
N GLU A 260 8.49 23.30 -8.52
CA GLU A 260 7.19 23.88 -8.20
C GLU A 260 6.95 23.95 -6.68
N VAL A 261 7.41 22.93 -5.93
CA VAL A 261 7.38 22.94 -4.46
C VAL A 261 8.21 24.11 -3.92
N LEU A 262 9.42 24.32 -4.47
CA LEU A 262 10.29 25.43 -4.08
C LEU A 262 9.63 26.78 -4.36
N LYS A 263 9.00 26.94 -5.52
CA LYS A 263 8.25 28.15 -5.90
C LYS A 263 7.11 28.44 -4.91
N GLN A 264 6.27 27.45 -4.61
CA GLN A 264 5.16 27.62 -3.66
C GLN A 264 5.66 27.88 -2.24
N ALA A 265 6.81 27.32 -1.86
CA ALA A 265 7.44 27.63 -0.59
C ALA A 265 7.95 29.07 -0.52
N GLY A 266 8.48 29.62 -1.61
CA GLY A 266 8.79 31.05 -1.72
C GLY A 266 7.55 31.93 -1.53
N VAL A 267 6.44 31.61 -2.22
CA VAL A 267 5.15 32.31 -2.04
C VAL A 267 4.68 32.25 -0.59
N PHE A 268 4.78 31.08 0.05
CA PHE A 268 4.42 30.90 1.44
C PHE A 268 5.26 31.79 2.37
N VAL A 269 6.59 31.81 2.18
CA VAL A 269 7.50 32.61 3.00
C VAL A 269 7.26 34.10 2.82
N SER A 270 7.03 34.58 1.59
CA SER A 270 6.71 35.99 1.34
C SER A 270 5.42 36.44 2.03
N LYS A 271 4.45 35.54 2.20
CA LYS A 271 3.16 35.87 2.81
C LYS A 271 3.13 35.69 4.34
N TYR A 272 3.80 34.68 4.87
CA TYR A 272 3.66 34.25 6.27
C TYR A 272 4.97 34.27 7.06
N GLY A 273 6.09 34.54 6.42
CA GLY A 273 7.42 34.49 7.03
C GLY A 273 8.00 33.07 7.11
N ILE A 274 9.32 32.99 7.17
CA ILE A 274 10.05 31.71 7.10
C ILE A 274 9.77 30.79 8.29
N GLU A 275 9.59 31.36 9.49
CA GLU A 275 9.33 30.60 10.72
C GLU A 275 8.04 29.77 10.62
N LYS A 276 7.04 30.24 9.86
CA LYS A 276 5.77 29.53 9.68
C LYS A 276 5.91 28.26 8.84
N LEU A 277 7.01 28.07 8.10
CA LEU A 277 7.28 26.81 7.40
C LEU A 277 7.33 25.62 8.36
N ASN A 278 7.74 25.83 9.62
CA ASN A 278 7.78 24.76 10.62
C ASN A 278 6.40 24.09 10.82
N ASN A 279 5.30 24.78 10.52
CA ASN A 279 3.94 24.27 10.72
C ASN A 279 3.42 23.46 9.52
N VAL A 280 4.00 23.64 8.33
CA VAL A 280 3.49 23.06 7.07
C VAL A 280 4.51 22.21 6.34
N ALA A 281 5.79 22.30 6.67
CA ALA A 281 6.89 21.67 5.94
C ALA A 281 7.94 21.00 6.83
N LYS A 282 8.67 20.06 6.23
CA LYS A 282 9.82 19.35 6.81
C LYS A 282 11.08 20.17 6.58
N ILE A 283 11.46 21.00 7.56
CA ILE A 283 12.44 22.10 7.35
C ILE A 283 13.90 21.66 7.20
N HIS A 284 14.20 20.38 7.40
CA HIS A 284 15.54 19.84 7.14
C HIS A 284 15.81 19.59 5.65
N PHE A 285 14.80 19.68 4.79
CA PHE A 285 14.94 19.42 3.36
C PHE A 285 15.78 20.52 2.69
N LYS A 286 16.45 20.15 1.59
CA LYS A 286 17.22 21.10 0.76
C LYS A 286 16.38 22.30 0.30
N CYS A 287 15.08 22.13 0.11
CA CYS A 287 14.15 23.20 -0.24
C CYS A 287 14.25 24.38 0.73
N THR A 288 14.32 24.14 2.04
CA THR A 288 14.43 25.22 3.03
C THR A 288 15.74 25.99 2.92
N GLN A 289 16.86 25.31 2.61
CA GLN A 289 18.15 25.97 2.39
C GLN A 289 18.11 26.85 1.15
N GLN A 290 17.49 26.35 0.07
CA GLN A 290 17.32 27.12 -1.17
C GLN A 290 16.46 28.36 -0.96
N ILE A 291 15.38 28.27 -0.17
CA ILE A 291 14.53 29.44 0.16
C ILE A 291 15.29 30.48 0.97
N LYS A 292 16.17 30.06 1.90
CA LYS A 292 16.98 30.99 2.71
C LYS A 292 18.03 31.75 1.89
N ALA A 293 18.38 31.25 0.71
CA ALA A 293 19.37 31.84 -0.18
C ALA A 293 18.76 32.77 -1.24
N LEU A 294 17.42 32.85 -1.32
CA LEU A 294 16.66 33.77 -2.18
C LEU A 294 16.40 35.09 -1.44
#